data_AF-A0A495JKT8-F1
#
_entry.id   AF-A0A495JKT8-F1
#
_cell.length_a   1.000
_cell.length_b   1.000
_cell.length_c   1.000
_cell.angle_alpha   90.00
_cell.angle_beta   90.00
_cell.angle_gamma   90.00
#
_symmetry.space_group_name_H-M   'P 1'
#
loop_
_entity.id
_entity.type
_entity.pdbx_description
1 polymer ?
#
loop_
_entity_poly.entity_id
_entity_poly.type
_entity_poly.pdbx_seq_one_letter_code
_entity_poly.pdbx_strand_id
1 'polypeptide(L)'
;MRPAAAPPATAPTADPPVRPYVPTAGPSGVGGRLVAGIAMIGGLMLLGACGGGDVPPADPGATSPAGVTVTATGTPAAVTGDTDARTQLAALAAAAEDRHLRAFYTLSRSGQPDRTVTLTSAPDGTWRVDVPGGALGGTADVAIVSTRDGIFQCALPSTTRPDPTTCVRVAAPDKPLPASVDPRVQHVFTDWRKVFTDRQASLAVSTTRALPHSRGTCFSVDSTAASLSAPLDIGIYCFDTDGTLTAARVAFGTILLNGQPTDAPRTVPLPGPVVAGAALRTAAPPTPSVAATPTSTPTS
;
A
#
# COMPACT_ATOMS: atom_id res chain seq x y z
N MET A 1 39.88 13.64 49.02
CA MET A 1 38.67 13.09 48.37
C MET A 1 39.14 12.12 47.29
N ARG A 2 38.85 10.82 47.44
CA ARG A 2 39.20 9.78 46.45
C ARG A 2 38.05 9.64 45.45
N PRO A 3 38.32 9.51 44.13
CA PRO A 3 37.26 9.25 43.16
C PRO A 3 36.80 7.78 43.26
N ALA A 4 35.49 7.59 43.14
CA ALA A 4 34.84 6.27 43.16
C ALA A 4 35.08 5.53 41.85
N ALA A 5 35.37 4.22 41.95
CA ALA A 5 35.60 3.34 40.81
C ALA A 5 34.29 3.02 40.08
N ALA A 6 34.34 3.00 38.75
CA ALA A 6 33.23 2.64 37.89
C ALA A 6 32.96 1.11 37.92
N PRO A 7 31.68 0.68 37.82
CA PRO A 7 31.33 -0.73 37.80
C PRO A 7 31.69 -1.42 36.47
N PRO A 8 31.94 -2.75 36.48
CA PRO A 8 32.34 -3.50 35.28
C PRO A 8 31.17 -3.69 34.30
N ALA A 9 31.51 -3.69 33.01
CA ALA A 9 30.57 -3.88 31.91
C ALA A 9 30.08 -5.34 31.81
N THR A 10 28.78 -5.51 31.66
CA THR A 10 28.12 -6.81 31.47
C THR A 10 28.38 -7.35 30.06
N ALA A 11 28.77 -8.63 29.97
CA ALA A 11 29.03 -9.31 28.71
C ALA A 11 27.73 -9.55 27.90
N PRO A 12 27.79 -9.51 26.55
CA PRO A 12 26.62 -9.74 25.70
C PRO A 12 26.21 -11.22 25.68
N THR A 13 24.91 -11.46 25.86
CA THR A 13 24.25 -12.76 25.73
C THR A 13 24.25 -13.22 24.27
N ALA A 14 24.68 -14.45 24.00
CA ALA A 14 24.67 -15.04 22.67
C ALA A 14 23.24 -15.35 22.19
N ASP A 15 22.94 -14.97 20.94
CA ASP A 15 21.68 -15.25 20.26
C ASP A 15 21.58 -16.75 19.89
N PRO A 16 20.39 -17.38 20.01
CA PRO A 16 20.21 -18.77 19.63
C PRO A 16 20.21 -18.96 18.10
N PRO A 17 20.59 -20.15 17.61
CA PRO A 17 20.71 -20.40 16.17
C PRO A 17 19.34 -20.44 15.47
N VAL A 18 19.25 -19.67 14.38
CA VAL A 18 18.11 -19.66 13.46
C VAL A 18 18.06 -20.99 12.70
N ARG A 19 16.94 -21.72 12.82
CA ARG A 19 16.69 -22.94 12.02
C ARG A 19 16.27 -22.56 10.60
N PRO A 20 16.80 -23.22 9.55
CA PRO A 20 16.38 -22.98 8.18
C PRO A 20 14.96 -23.46 7.91
N TYR A 21 14.18 -22.62 7.23
CA TYR A 21 12.83 -22.91 6.76
C TYR A 21 12.89 -23.81 5.52
N VAL A 22 12.23 -24.98 5.58
CA VAL A 22 12.05 -25.89 4.44
C VAL A 22 10.64 -25.70 3.89
N PRO A 23 10.45 -25.19 2.66
CA PRO A 23 9.14 -25.09 2.06
C PRO A 23 8.64 -26.48 1.63
N THR A 24 7.50 -26.90 2.19
CA THR A 24 6.74 -28.06 1.72
C THR A 24 6.03 -27.73 0.41
N ALA A 25 6.34 -28.50 -0.64
CA ALA A 25 5.68 -28.44 -1.95
C ALA A 25 4.21 -28.89 -1.84
N GLY A 26 3.29 -28.02 -2.26
CA GLY A 26 1.87 -28.33 -2.42
C GLY A 26 1.57 -28.96 -3.80
N PRO A 27 0.52 -29.79 -3.92
CA PRO A 27 0.27 -30.62 -5.09
C PRO A 27 -0.24 -29.83 -6.30
N SER A 28 0.26 -30.23 -7.46
CA SER A 28 -0.13 -29.73 -8.78
C SER A 28 -1.59 -30.09 -9.09
N GLY A 29 -2.44 -29.07 -9.22
CA GLY A 29 -3.84 -29.17 -9.61
C GLY A 29 -4.00 -29.36 -11.12
N VAL A 30 -4.71 -30.43 -11.47
CA VAL A 30 -4.98 -31.00 -12.79
C VAL A 30 -5.81 -30.07 -13.68
N GLY A 31 -5.49 -30.06 -14.98
CA GLY A 31 -6.18 -29.28 -15.99
C GLY A 31 -7.60 -29.74 -16.27
N GLY A 32 -8.48 -28.75 -16.52
CA GLY A 32 -9.80 -28.94 -17.11
C GLY A 32 -9.92 -28.11 -18.38
N ARG A 33 -9.72 -28.75 -19.52
CA ARG A 33 -10.24 -28.26 -20.81
C ARG A 33 -11.76 -28.41 -20.76
N LEU A 34 -12.50 -27.34 -21.00
CA LEU A 34 -13.88 -27.46 -21.46
C LEU A 34 -14.11 -26.54 -22.66
N VAL A 35 -14.62 -27.19 -23.70
CA VAL A 35 -14.82 -26.74 -25.07
C VAL A 35 -16.22 -26.11 -25.18
N ALA A 36 -16.28 -25.03 -25.96
CA ALA A 36 -17.36 -24.52 -26.80
C ALA A 36 -18.84 -24.71 -26.42
N GLY A 37 -19.60 -23.63 -26.59
CA GLY A 37 -20.82 -23.72 -27.42
C GLY A 37 -22.03 -22.92 -26.98
N ILE A 38 -22.30 -21.82 -27.70
CA ILE A 38 -23.61 -21.40 -28.25
C ILE A 38 -24.75 -21.07 -27.26
N ALA A 39 -25.24 -19.82 -27.29
CA ALA A 39 -26.60 -19.50 -27.78
C ALA A 39 -26.93 -18.00 -27.62
N MET A 40 -27.37 -17.39 -28.73
CA MET A 40 -28.08 -16.11 -28.78
C MET A 40 -29.48 -16.25 -28.19
N ILE A 41 -29.88 -15.29 -27.35
CA ILE A 41 -31.27 -14.88 -27.08
C ILE A 41 -31.17 -13.36 -26.86
N GLY A 42 -31.71 -12.48 -27.70
CA GLY A 42 -33.10 -12.43 -28.17
C GLY A 42 -33.89 -11.56 -27.17
N GLY A 43 -33.99 -10.27 -27.44
CA GLY A 43 -34.40 -9.26 -26.45
C GLY A 43 -35.87 -9.24 -26.04
N LEU A 44 -36.22 -8.32 -25.14
CA LEU A 44 -37.53 -7.68 -25.08
C LEU A 44 -37.45 -6.40 -24.23
N MET A 45 -37.79 -5.26 -24.84
CA MET A 45 -38.18 -4.04 -24.13
C MET A 45 -39.55 -4.25 -23.48
N LEU A 46 -39.77 -3.72 -22.28
CA LEU A 46 -41.09 -3.26 -21.84
C LEU A 46 -40.92 -2.09 -20.86
N LEU A 47 -41.50 -0.94 -21.24
CA LEU A 47 -41.79 0.19 -20.37
C LEU A 47 -43.07 -0.11 -19.56
N GLY A 48 -43.10 0.33 -18.29
CA GLY A 48 -44.32 0.60 -17.52
C GLY A 48 -43.95 1.63 -16.44
N ALA A 49 -44.43 2.87 -16.42
CA ALA A 49 -45.79 3.43 -16.43
C ALA A 49 -46.48 3.40 -15.04
N CYS A 50 -47.01 4.56 -14.68
CA CYS A 50 -47.48 5.11 -13.40
C CYS A 50 -48.68 4.43 -12.68
N GLY A 51 -48.89 4.92 -11.45
CA GLY A 51 -50.20 4.99 -10.79
C GLY A 51 -50.38 3.90 -9.74
N GLY A 52 -50.87 4.13 -8.53
CA GLY A 52 -51.91 5.04 -8.06
C GLY A 52 -52.65 4.23 -6.99
N GLY A 53 -52.85 4.80 -5.82
CA GLY A 53 -53.18 4.05 -4.60
C GLY A 53 -54.56 3.38 -4.59
N ASP A 54 -54.66 2.38 -3.73
CA ASP A 54 -55.90 1.99 -3.06
C ASP A 54 -55.55 1.46 -1.65
N VAL A 55 -56.10 2.13 -0.64
CA VAL A 55 -56.04 1.73 0.77
C VAL A 55 -57.28 0.87 1.05
N PRO A 56 -57.15 -0.43 1.37
CA PRO A 56 -58.29 -1.22 1.80
C PRO A 56 -58.68 -0.89 3.26
N PRO A 57 -59.98 -0.96 3.60
CA PRO A 57 -60.47 -0.67 4.94
C PRO A 57 -60.09 -1.77 5.94
N ALA A 58 -59.86 -1.35 7.18
CA ALA A 58 -59.61 -2.22 8.32
C ALA A 58 -60.89 -2.96 8.72
N ASP A 59 -60.80 -4.29 8.80
CA ASP A 59 -61.80 -5.13 9.47
C ASP A 59 -61.34 -5.46 10.91
N PRO A 60 -62.22 -5.36 11.93
CA PRO A 60 -61.88 -5.65 13.30
C PRO A 60 -62.15 -7.12 13.65
N GLY A 61 -61.08 -7.84 13.99
CA GLY A 61 -61.12 -8.98 14.92
C GLY A 61 -61.29 -10.37 14.30
N ALA A 62 -60.23 -11.17 14.38
CA ALA A 62 -60.25 -12.45 15.08
C ALA A 62 -58.87 -13.14 15.08
N THR A 63 -58.33 -13.31 16.28
CA THR A 63 -57.49 -14.42 16.76
C THR A 63 -56.18 -14.75 16.02
N SER A 64 -55.13 -14.16 16.57
CA SER A 64 -53.71 -14.51 16.46
C SER A 64 -53.43 -15.96 16.92
N PRO A 65 -52.69 -16.77 16.14
CA PRO A 65 -51.93 -17.88 16.69
C PRO A 65 -50.69 -17.33 17.40
N ALA A 66 -50.48 -17.84 18.62
CA ALA A 66 -49.35 -17.65 19.50
C ALA A 66 -48.06 -17.17 18.83
N GLY A 67 -47.62 -15.97 19.25
CA GLY A 67 -46.33 -15.43 18.91
C GLY A 67 -45.20 -16.34 19.37
N VAL A 68 -44.35 -16.73 18.43
CA VAL A 68 -42.96 -17.02 18.76
C VAL A 68 -42.29 -15.68 18.94
N THR A 69 -42.31 -15.18 20.18
CA THR A 69 -41.40 -14.14 20.63
C THR A 69 -40.01 -14.74 20.56
N VAL A 70 -39.27 -14.49 19.48
CA VAL A 70 -37.82 -14.59 19.54
C VAL A 70 -37.37 -13.43 20.42
N THR A 71 -37.29 -13.69 21.72
CA THR A 71 -36.54 -12.85 22.64
C THR A 71 -35.08 -12.97 22.18
N ALA A 72 -34.65 -12.08 21.30
CA ALA A 72 -33.24 -11.82 21.10
C ALA A 72 -32.73 -11.16 22.39
N THR A 73 -32.49 -11.96 23.44
CA THR A 73 -31.63 -11.58 24.56
C THR A 73 -30.18 -11.69 24.09
N GLY A 74 -29.87 -10.88 23.10
CA GLY A 74 -28.53 -10.57 22.67
C GLY A 74 -28.55 -9.08 22.46
N THR A 75 -28.22 -8.33 23.51
CA THR A 75 -27.83 -6.92 23.38
C THR A 75 -26.95 -6.82 22.14
N PRO A 76 -27.29 -6.00 21.13
CA PRO A 76 -26.33 -5.68 20.09
C PRO A 76 -25.15 -5.06 20.83
N ALA A 77 -24.07 -5.83 21.00
CA ALA A 77 -22.81 -5.24 21.40
C ALA A 77 -22.55 -4.14 20.39
N ALA A 78 -22.44 -2.91 20.86
CA ALA A 78 -22.22 -1.76 20.01
C ALA A 78 -20.85 -1.93 19.33
N VAL A 79 -20.81 -2.55 18.15
CA VAL A 79 -19.68 -2.53 17.20
C VAL A 79 -19.71 -1.21 16.42
N THR A 80 -20.10 -0.13 17.09
CA THR A 80 -20.26 1.18 16.46
C THR A 80 -18.92 1.86 16.26
N GLY A 81 -17.90 1.57 17.09
CA GLY A 81 -16.56 2.18 16.97
C GLY A 81 -15.80 1.77 15.71
N ASP A 82 -15.69 0.48 15.42
CA ASP A 82 -14.89 -0.02 14.30
C ASP A 82 -15.57 0.21 12.94
N THR A 83 -16.91 0.10 12.89
CA THR A 83 -17.70 0.36 11.69
C THR A 83 -17.63 1.84 11.30
N ASP A 84 -17.64 2.74 12.28
CA ASP A 84 -17.49 4.18 12.06
C ASP A 84 -16.06 4.51 11.61
N ALA A 85 -15.04 3.98 12.28
CA ALA A 85 -13.63 4.18 11.91
C ALA A 85 -13.34 3.71 10.47
N ARG A 86 -13.89 2.56 10.07
CA ARG A 86 -13.75 2.06 8.69
C ARG A 86 -14.45 2.97 7.69
N THR A 87 -15.65 3.45 8.00
CA THR A 87 -16.41 4.35 7.13
C THR A 87 -15.69 5.70 6.97
N GLN A 88 -15.14 6.23 8.06
CA GLN A 88 -14.37 7.47 8.05
C GLN A 88 -13.08 7.33 7.24
N LEU A 89 -12.33 6.24 7.43
CA LEU A 89 -11.14 5.95 6.62
C LEU A 89 -11.48 5.84 5.13
N ALA A 90 -12.56 5.13 4.78
CA ALA A 90 -13.00 5.01 3.39
C ALA A 90 -13.36 6.38 2.78
N ALA A 91 -14.03 7.25 3.53
CA ALA A 91 -14.37 8.60 3.08
C ALA A 91 -13.12 9.46 2.83
N LEU A 92 -12.14 9.42 3.74
CA LEU A 92 -10.88 10.14 3.61
C LEU A 92 -10.02 9.58 2.47
N ALA A 93 -10.00 8.26 2.28
CA ALA A 93 -9.31 7.62 1.17
C ALA A 93 -9.94 7.98 -0.19
N ALA A 94 -11.27 8.04 -0.27
CA ALA A 94 -11.97 8.52 -1.47
C ALA A 94 -11.63 10.00 -1.76
N ALA A 95 -11.66 10.87 -0.75
CA ALA A 95 -11.23 12.27 -0.89
C ALA A 95 -9.76 12.38 -1.35
N ALA A 96 -8.90 11.48 -0.87
CA ALA A 96 -7.51 11.39 -1.28
C ALA A 96 -7.36 11.00 -2.77
N GLU A 97 -8.20 10.10 -3.28
CA GLU A 97 -8.20 9.68 -4.69
C GLU A 97 -8.56 10.84 -5.63
N ASP A 98 -9.51 11.68 -5.24
CA ASP A 98 -9.92 12.89 -5.97
C ASP A 98 -8.91 14.05 -5.83
N ARG A 99 -7.92 13.91 -4.93
CA ARG A 99 -6.94 14.96 -4.67
C ARG A 99 -5.81 14.93 -5.69
N HIS A 100 -5.57 16.09 -6.29
CA HIS A 100 -4.44 16.33 -7.18
C HIS A 100 -3.54 17.39 -6.57
N LEU A 101 -2.34 16.99 -6.17
CA LEU A 101 -1.37 17.87 -5.53
C LEU A 101 0.08 17.51 -5.89
N ARG A 102 0.99 18.38 -5.49
CA ARG A 102 2.40 18.05 -5.30
C ARG A 102 2.75 18.19 -3.82
N ALA A 103 3.36 17.15 -3.24
CA ALA A 103 3.70 17.11 -1.82
C ALA A 103 5.06 16.48 -1.59
N PHE A 104 5.69 16.86 -0.48
CA PHE A 104 6.96 16.32 -0.02
C PHE A 104 6.75 15.57 1.28
N TYR A 105 7.42 14.44 1.43
CA TYR A 105 7.34 13.61 2.60
C TYR A 105 8.72 13.22 3.09
N THR A 106 8.91 13.19 4.40
CA THR A 106 10.08 12.58 5.03
C THR A 106 9.82 11.08 5.18
N LEU A 107 10.68 10.25 4.61
CA LEU A 107 10.74 8.80 4.82
C LEU A 107 11.85 8.49 5.83
N SER A 108 11.46 7.92 6.96
CA SER A 108 12.35 7.48 8.03
C SER A 108 12.36 5.96 8.14
N ARG A 109 13.56 5.37 8.19
CA ARG A 109 13.79 3.93 8.37
C ARG A 109 14.88 3.71 9.41
N SER A 110 14.72 2.69 10.24
CA SER A 110 15.74 2.32 11.23
C SER A 110 17.08 2.03 10.53
N GLY A 111 18.15 2.65 11.03
CA GLY A 111 19.51 2.47 10.49
C GLY A 111 19.78 3.14 9.14
N GLN A 112 18.87 3.99 8.64
CA GLN A 112 19.07 4.77 7.41
C GLN A 112 18.85 6.25 7.68
N PRO A 113 19.53 7.16 6.94
CA PRO A 113 19.22 8.58 7.00
C PRO A 113 17.81 8.85 6.46
N ASP A 114 17.18 9.89 6.99
CA ASP A 114 15.90 10.39 6.47
C ASP A 114 16.03 10.82 5.02
N ARG A 115 14.99 10.56 4.23
CA ARG A 115 14.96 10.86 2.79
C ARG A 115 13.68 11.59 2.41
N THR A 116 13.78 12.49 1.45
CA THR A 116 12.62 13.24 0.96
C THR A 116 11.97 12.52 -0.22
N VAL A 117 10.79 11.95 0.00
CA VAL A 117 9.93 11.41 -1.06
C VAL A 117 9.08 12.53 -1.64
N THR A 118 9.00 12.64 -2.96
CA THR A 118 8.14 13.64 -3.61
C THR A 118 7.00 12.95 -4.34
N LEU A 119 5.76 13.33 -4.03
CA LEU A 119 4.56 12.91 -4.75
C LEU A 119 4.11 14.04 -5.68
N THR A 120 3.77 13.71 -6.91
CA THR A 120 3.00 14.58 -7.81
C THR A 120 1.88 13.76 -8.43
N SER A 121 0.64 14.21 -8.28
CA SER A 121 -0.56 13.56 -8.86
C SER A 121 -1.37 14.60 -9.64
N ALA A 122 -1.65 14.35 -10.91
CA ALA A 122 -2.35 15.27 -11.81
C ALA A 122 -3.82 14.86 -12.02
N PRO A 123 -4.68 15.81 -12.43
CA PRO A 123 -6.10 15.57 -12.67
C PRO A 123 -6.40 14.64 -13.86
N ASP A 124 -5.42 14.42 -14.74
CA ASP A 124 -5.57 13.49 -15.86
C ASP A 124 -5.24 12.02 -15.50
N GLY A 125 -5.06 11.74 -14.21
CA GLY A 125 -4.73 10.42 -13.66
C GLY A 125 -3.24 10.06 -13.69
N THR A 126 -2.40 10.91 -14.27
CA THR A 126 -0.94 10.70 -14.25
C THR A 126 -0.36 11.04 -12.88
N TRP A 127 0.64 10.28 -12.46
CA TRP A 127 1.29 10.49 -11.17
C TRP A 127 2.76 10.10 -11.22
N ARG A 128 3.53 10.67 -10.29
CA ARG A 128 4.95 10.39 -10.09
C ARG A 128 5.30 10.39 -8.61
N VAL A 129 6.11 9.42 -8.21
CA VAL A 129 6.71 9.34 -6.88
C VAL A 129 8.21 9.23 -7.01
N ASP A 130 8.93 10.23 -6.53
CA ASP A 130 10.40 10.23 -6.45
C ASP A 130 10.82 9.62 -5.11
N VAL A 131 11.62 8.56 -5.16
CA VAL A 131 12.05 7.76 -4.02
C VAL A 131 13.58 7.73 -3.96
N PRO A 132 14.22 8.61 -3.16
CA PRO A 132 15.65 8.55 -2.96
C PRO A 132 16.09 7.21 -2.35
N GLY A 133 17.15 6.64 -2.92
CA GLY A 133 17.64 5.28 -2.69
C GLY A 133 16.53 4.22 -2.77
N GLY A 134 15.61 4.36 -3.73
CA GLY A 134 14.57 3.36 -4.01
C GLY A 134 15.09 2.14 -4.77
N ALA A 135 16.33 2.17 -5.30
CA ALA A 135 16.93 1.09 -6.06
C ALA A 135 18.34 0.71 -5.60
N LEU A 136 18.83 -0.44 -6.10
CA LEU A 136 20.17 -0.98 -5.89
C LEU A 136 20.56 -1.06 -4.40
N GLY A 137 19.66 -1.54 -3.56
CA GLY A 137 19.90 -1.67 -2.12
C GLY A 137 20.03 -0.34 -1.38
N GLY A 138 19.44 0.73 -1.93
CA GLY A 138 19.45 2.05 -1.28
C GLY A 138 20.46 3.03 -1.87
N THR A 139 21.17 2.66 -2.93
CA THR A 139 22.26 3.45 -3.52
C THR A 139 21.88 4.21 -4.78
N ALA A 140 20.67 4.02 -5.32
CA ALA A 140 20.20 4.72 -6.50
C ALA A 140 18.80 5.33 -6.27
N ASP A 141 18.66 6.58 -6.69
CA ASP A 141 17.41 7.33 -6.64
C ASP A 141 16.57 6.97 -7.86
N VAL A 142 15.27 6.75 -7.66
CA VAL A 142 14.35 6.42 -8.75
C VAL A 142 13.06 7.20 -8.65
N ALA A 143 12.46 7.48 -9.79
CA ALA A 143 11.06 7.90 -9.89
C ALA A 143 10.21 6.75 -10.44
N ILE A 144 9.08 6.47 -9.82
CA ILE A 144 8.02 5.66 -10.44
C ILE A 144 6.99 6.61 -11.01
N VAL A 145 6.71 6.49 -12.31
CA VAL A 145 5.79 7.36 -13.03
C VAL A 145 4.72 6.52 -13.70
N SER A 146 3.45 6.88 -13.52
CA SER A 146 2.33 6.30 -14.26
C SER A 146 1.79 7.35 -15.23
N THR A 147 1.74 6.98 -16.50
CA THR A 147 1.09 7.74 -17.56
C THR A 147 0.03 6.87 -18.24
N ARG A 148 -0.71 7.45 -19.18
CA ARG A 148 -1.63 6.68 -20.04
C ARG A 148 -0.91 5.61 -20.86
N ASP A 149 0.38 5.80 -21.10
CA ASP A 149 1.17 4.83 -21.84
C ASP A 149 1.53 3.65 -20.94
N GLY A 150 1.79 3.85 -19.64
CA GLY A 150 1.98 2.78 -18.66
C GLY A 150 2.82 3.20 -17.47
N ILE A 151 3.48 2.24 -16.83
CA ILE A 151 4.35 2.52 -15.67
C ILE A 151 5.81 2.51 -16.10
N PHE A 152 6.54 3.53 -15.66
CA PHE A 152 7.94 3.75 -15.94
C PHE A 152 8.73 3.85 -14.63
N GLN A 153 9.95 3.30 -14.65
CA GLN A 153 10.97 3.59 -13.65
C GLN A 153 12.02 4.49 -14.29
N CYS A 154 12.29 5.63 -13.68
CA CYS A 154 13.33 6.54 -14.12
C CYS A 154 14.47 6.59 -13.11
N ALA A 155 15.70 6.37 -13.57
CA ALA A 155 16.89 6.55 -12.74
C ALA A 155 17.17 8.05 -12.59
N LEU A 156 17.13 8.57 -11.37
CA LEU A 156 17.38 9.98 -11.10
C LEU A 156 18.88 10.23 -10.84
N PRO A 157 19.40 11.43 -11.17
CA PRO A 157 20.74 11.80 -10.81
C PRO A 157 20.92 11.81 -9.28
N SER A 158 21.99 11.19 -8.82
CA SER A 158 22.37 11.13 -7.40
C SER A 158 23.89 11.27 -7.25
N THR A 159 24.39 11.42 -6.02
CA THR A 159 25.83 11.50 -5.75
C THR A 159 26.60 10.25 -6.20
N THR A 160 25.94 9.09 -6.18
CA THR A 160 26.47 7.79 -6.61
C THR A 160 26.21 7.51 -8.09
N ARG A 161 25.36 8.30 -8.76
CA ARG A 161 24.99 8.15 -10.16
C ARG A 161 24.72 9.53 -10.79
N PRO A 162 25.75 10.23 -11.28
CA PRO A 162 25.61 11.58 -11.85
C PRO A 162 25.01 11.59 -13.27
N ASP A 163 24.69 10.42 -13.82
CA ASP A 163 24.12 10.29 -15.18
C ASP A 163 22.82 11.10 -15.33
N PRO A 164 22.52 11.60 -16.55
CA PRO A 164 21.24 12.23 -16.82
C PRO A 164 20.09 11.25 -16.59
N THR A 165 18.92 11.80 -16.24
CA THR A 165 17.72 11.00 -16.03
C THR A 165 17.35 10.22 -17.28
N THR A 166 17.13 8.91 -17.13
CA THR A 166 16.60 8.04 -18.19
C THR A 166 15.48 7.18 -17.62
N CYS A 167 14.49 6.88 -18.45
CA CYS A 167 13.30 6.12 -18.06
C CYS A 167 13.20 4.80 -18.83
N VAL A 168 12.73 3.76 -18.16
CA VAL A 168 12.44 2.46 -18.75
C VAL A 168 10.98 2.12 -18.43
N ARG A 169 10.23 1.65 -19.42
CA ARG A 169 8.89 1.11 -19.19
C ARG A 169 8.99 -0.22 -18.45
N VAL A 170 8.28 -0.33 -17.33
CA VAL A 170 8.28 -1.51 -16.45
C VAL A 170 6.94 -2.24 -16.43
N ALA A 171 5.85 -1.57 -16.80
CA ALA A 171 4.54 -2.20 -16.96
C ALA A 171 3.69 -1.49 -18.03
N ALA A 172 2.68 -2.19 -18.53
CA ALA A 172 1.58 -1.59 -19.30
C ALA A 172 0.65 -0.80 -18.35
N PRO A 173 -0.25 0.04 -18.88
CA PRO A 173 -1.27 0.69 -18.06
C PRO A 173 -2.08 -0.33 -17.27
N ASP A 174 -2.45 0.03 -16.04
CA ASP A 174 -3.26 -0.80 -15.13
C ASP A 174 -2.68 -2.19 -14.82
N LYS A 175 -1.41 -2.42 -15.15
CA LYS A 175 -0.67 -3.63 -14.75
C LYS A 175 0.14 -3.34 -13.49
N PRO A 176 0.25 -4.33 -12.58
CA PRO A 176 1.02 -4.16 -11.37
C PRO A 176 2.49 -3.91 -11.69
N LEU A 177 3.15 -3.12 -10.84
CA LEU A 177 4.59 -2.93 -10.89
C LEU A 177 5.29 -4.26 -10.57
N PRO A 178 6.29 -4.71 -11.35
CA PRO A 178 7.02 -5.94 -11.03
C PRO A 178 7.74 -5.81 -9.67
N ALA A 179 7.56 -6.80 -8.80
CA ALA A 179 8.10 -6.78 -7.43
C ALA A 179 9.63 -6.54 -7.37
N SER A 180 10.38 -6.97 -8.38
CA SER A 180 11.84 -6.77 -8.43
C SER A 180 12.28 -5.31 -8.57
N VAL A 181 11.38 -4.42 -9.01
CA VAL A 181 11.66 -3.00 -9.26
C VAL A 181 10.76 -2.07 -8.44
N ASP A 182 9.98 -2.63 -7.52
CA ASP A 182 9.00 -1.95 -6.67
C ASP A 182 9.63 -1.40 -5.37
N PRO A 183 9.76 -0.06 -5.20
CA PRO A 183 10.26 0.57 -3.98
C PRO A 183 9.28 0.54 -2.80
N ARG A 184 8.07 0.05 -3.00
CA ARG A 184 6.94 -0.06 -2.08
C ARG A 184 6.28 1.25 -1.67
N VAL A 185 7.07 2.31 -1.55
CA VAL A 185 6.65 3.63 -1.03
C VAL A 185 5.50 4.24 -1.82
N GLN A 186 5.45 4.08 -3.14
CA GLN A 186 4.40 4.70 -3.97
C GLN A 186 2.99 4.19 -3.64
N HIS A 187 2.86 2.95 -3.15
CA HIS A 187 1.55 2.31 -2.98
C HIS A 187 0.64 3.04 -2.00
N VAL A 188 1.20 3.68 -0.97
CA VAL A 188 0.43 4.47 0.00
C VAL A 188 -0.27 5.67 -0.65
N PHE A 189 0.29 6.18 -1.75
CA PHE A 189 -0.24 7.31 -2.49
C PHE A 189 -1.06 6.89 -3.71
N THR A 190 -1.10 5.60 -4.05
CA THR A 190 -1.70 5.13 -5.31
C THR A 190 -2.82 4.15 -5.02
N ASP A 191 -2.50 2.87 -4.97
CA ASP A 191 -3.44 1.75 -5.06
C ASP A 191 -3.93 1.26 -3.69
N TRP A 192 -3.19 1.46 -2.60
CA TRP A 192 -3.70 1.07 -1.27
C TRP A 192 -4.94 1.85 -0.87
N ARG A 193 -5.10 3.09 -1.37
CA ARG A 193 -6.30 3.90 -1.15
C ARG A 193 -7.56 3.24 -1.68
N LYS A 194 -7.45 2.55 -2.82
CA LYS A 194 -8.54 1.76 -3.42
C LYS A 194 -8.97 0.58 -2.55
N VAL A 195 -8.05 0.05 -1.74
CA VAL A 195 -8.39 -1.03 -0.80
C VAL A 195 -9.12 -0.47 0.42
N PHE A 196 -8.79 0.74 0.87
CA PHE A 196 -9.52 1.41 1.95
C PHE A 196 -10.96 1.74 1.57
N THR A 197 -11.21 2.02 0.29
CA THR A 197 -12.57 2.27 -0.25
C THR A 197 -13.33 0.99 -0.59
N ASP A 198 -12.64 -0.16 -0.72
CA ASP A 198 -13.27 -1.45 -0.96
C ASP A 198 -13.96 -2.00 0.29
N ARG A 199 -15.29 -2.08 0.23
CA ARG A 199 -16.12 -2.64 1.32
C ARG A 199 -15.94 -4.15 1.49
N GLN A 200 -15.46 -4.86 0.47
CA GLN A 200 -15.22 -6.30 0.53
C GLN A 200 -13.84 -6.65 1.10
N ALA A 201 -12.92 -5.69 1.20
CA ALA A 201 -11.60 -5.92 1.76
C ALA A 201 -11.70 -6.33 3.24
N SER A 202 -11.07 -7.44 3.64
CA SER A 202 -11.16 -7.96 5.01
C SER A 202 -10.18 -7.24 5.97
N LEU A 203 -10.40 -5.94 6.15
CA LEU A 203 -9.63 -5.04 7.03
C LEU A 203 -10.34 -4.83 8.38
N ALA A 204 -9.57 -4.91 9.46
CA ALA A 204 -9.96 -4.37 10.76
C ALA A 204 -9.40 -2.96 10.88
N VAL A 205 -10.26 -1.99 11.20
CA VAL A 205 -9.87 -0.57 11.26
C VAL A 205 -10.37 0.01 12.57
N SER A 206 -9.48 0.67 13.31
CA SER A 206 -9.81 1.42 14.52
C SER A 206 -9.13 2.79 14.49
N THR A 207 -9.71 3.78 15.16
CA THR A 207 -9.02 5.06 15.37
C THR A 207 -7.90 4.87 16.38
N THR A 208 -6.79 5.58 16.18
CA THR A 208 -5.62 5.48 17.04
C THR A 208 -5.02 6.85 17.33
N ARG A 209 -4.11 6.89 18.31
CA ARG A 209 -3.39 8.11 18.65
C ARG A 209 -2.59 8.58 17.43
N ALA A 210 -2.61 9.89 17.21
CA ALA A 210 -1.84 10.51 16.14
C ALA A 210 -0.35 10.18 16.24
N LEU A 211 0.27 9.90 15.09
CA LEU A 211 1.73 9.75 15.00
C LEU A 211 2.40 11.10 15.34
N PRO A 212 3.62 11.10 15.91
CA PRO A 212 4.35 12.34 16.15
C PRO A 212 4.42 13.21 14.89
N HIS A 213 4.14 14.50 15.04
CA HIS A 213 4.15 15.51 13.97
C HIS A 213 3.13 15.29 12.84
N SER A 214 2.26 14.27 12.92
CA SER A 214 1.13 14.11 12.01
C SER A 214 -0.02 15.07 12.35
N ARG A 215 -0.91 15.30 11.39
CA ARG A 215 -2.13 16.11 11.53
C ARG A 215 -3.34 15.31 11.04
N GLY A 216 -4.53 15.69 11.47
CA GLY A 216 -5.78 15.02 11.10
C GLY A 216 -6.08 13.78 11.94
N THR A 217 -6.79 12.81 11.35
CA THR A 217 -7.25 11.58 12.04
C THR A 217 -6.38 10.39 11.63
N CYS A 218 -6.00 9.57 12.60
CA CYS A 218 -5.18 8.39 12.36
C CYS A 218 -5.95 7.10 12.63
N PHE A 219 -5.69 6.10 11.80
CA PHE A 219 -6.34 4.80 11.82
C PHE A 219 -5.28 3.70 11.93
N SER A 220 -5.48 2.75 12.82
CA SER A 220 -4.78 1.47 12.81
C SER A 220 -5.52 0.56 11.84
N VAL A 221 -4.80 0.00 10.87
CA VAL A 221 -5.32 -0.92 9.88
C VAL A 221 -4.61 -2.25 10.04
N ASP A 222 -5.38 -3.27 10.39
CA ASP A 222 -4.92 -4.64 10.59
C ASP A 222 -5.60 -5.59 9.61
N SER A 223 -4.95 -6.74 9.34
CA SER A 223 -5.58 -7.82 8.58
C SER A 223 -6.40 -8.70 9.51
N THR A 224 -7.63 -9.01 9.12
CA THR A 224 -8.41 -10.04 9.82
C THR A 224 -7.84 -11.43 9.50
N ALA A 225 -7.91 -12.36 10.46
CA ALA A 225 -7.28 -13.69 10.38
C ALA A 225 -7.70 -14.56 9.16
N ALA A 226 -8.71 -14.13 8.39
CA ALA A 226 -9.16 -14.79 7.16
C ALA A 226 -8.34 -14.42 5.91
N SER A 227 -7.52 -13.36 5.95
CA SER A 227 -6.76 -12.87 4.79
C SER A 227 -5.29 -13.26 4.87
N LEU A 228 -4.90 -14.31 4.14
CA LEU A 228 -3.52 -14.81 4.06
C LEU A 228 -2.56 -13.87 3.32
N SER A 229 -3.06 -12.81 2.66
CA SER A 229 -2.25 -11.79 1.99
C SER A 229 -3.07 -10.50 1.86
N ALA A 230 -2.87 -9.56 2.79
CA ALA A 230 -3.47 -8.24 2.65
C ALA A 230 -2.84 -7.54 1.43
N PRO A 231 -3.64 -6.93 0.54
CA PRO A 231 -3.11 -6.21 -0.63
C PRO A 231 -2.42 -4.88 -0.26
N LEU A 232 -2.36 -4.54 1.03
CA LEU A 232 -1.69 -3.39 1.61
C LEU A 232 -0.88 -3.79 2.85
N ASP A 233 0.08 -2.94 3.23
CA ASP A 233 0.85 -3.16 4.45
C ASP A 233 0.05 -2.75 5.70
N ILE A 234 -0.01 -3.64 6.69
CA ILE A 234 -0.61 -3.34 8.00
C ILE A 234 0.16 -2.19 8.66
N GLY A 235 -0.57 -1.29 9.34
CA GLY A 235 0.07 -0.15 9.99
C GLY A 235 -0.89 0.97 10.39
N ILE A 236 -0.31 2.15 10.63
CA ILE A 236 -1.05 3.36 10.98
C ILE A 236 -1.06 4.31 9.80
N TYR A 237 -2.23 4.84 9.45
CA TYR A 237 -2.41 5.82 8.38
C TYR A 237 -3.12 7.05 8.93
N CYS A 238 -2.57 8.23 8.68
CA CYS A 238 -3.08 9.50 9.13
C CYS A 238 -3.47 10.35 7.93
N PHE A 239 -4.68 10.89 7.95
CA PHE A 239 -5.24 11.72 6.89
C PHE A 239 -5.74 13.04 7.46
N ASP A 240 -5.47 14.12 6.74
CA ASP A 240 -6.11 15.42 6.98
C ASP A 240 -7.58 15.39 6.53
N THR A 241 -8.35 16.42 6.88
CA THR A 241 -9.79 16.49 6.57
C THR A 241 -10.09 16.53 5.07
N ASP A 242 -9.14 16.96 4.24
CA ASP A 242 -9.25 16.97 2.77
C ASP A 242 -8.79 15.66 2.11
N GLY A 243 -8.47 14.63 2.90
CA GLY A 243 -7.96 13.35 2.41
C GLY A 243 -6.45 13.33 2.14
N THR A 244 -5.72 14.43 2.36
CA THR A 244 -4.26 14.41 2.21
C THR A 244 -3.65 13.43 3.23
N LEU A 245 -2.82 12.49 2.78
CA LEU A 245 -2.04 11.64 3.68
C LEU A 245 -1.04 12.53 4.44
N THR A 246 -1.08 12.52 5.76
CA THR A 246 -0.21 13.35 6.61
C THR A 246 0.88 12.52 7.25
N ALA A 247 0.62 11.25 7.52
CA ALA A 247 1.62 10.29 7.94
C ALA A 247 1.17 8.85 7.65
N ALA A 248 2.14 7.96 7.50
CA ALA A 248 1.91 6.52 7.52
C ALA A 248 3.08 5.82 8.21
N ARG A 249 2.80 4.82 9.06
CA ARG A 249 3.81 3.94 9.64
C ARG A 249 3.47 2.50 9.28
N VAL A 250 4.28 1.92 8.41
CA VAL A 250 4.06 0.61 7.79
C VAL A 250 5.38 -0.16 7.69
N ALA A 251 5.36 -1.36 7.10
CA ALA A 251 6.51 -2.26 7.04
C ALA A 251 7.79 -1.62 6.45
N PHE A 252 7.65 -0.74 5.44
CA PHE A 252 8.81 -0.07 4.84
C PHE A 252 9.32 1.14 5.62
N GLY A 253 8.70 1.54 6.74
CA GLY A 253 9.10 2.68 7.56
C GLY A 253 7.98 3.68 7.84
N THR A 254 8.37 4.88 8.25
CA THR A 254 7.44 5.99 8.52
C THR A 254 7.55 7.05 7.44
N ILE A 255 6.43 7.46 6.86
CA ILE A 255 6.30 8.60 5.95
C ILE A 255 5.57 9.71 6.70
N LEU A 256 6.08 10.93 6.65
CA LEU A 256 5.50 12.12 7.27
C LEU A 256 5.45 13.27 6.27
N LEU A 257 4.30 13.93 6.15
CA LEU A 257 4.14 15.09 5.27
C LEU A 257 5.02 16.25 5.75
N ASN A 258 5.86 16.74 4.85
CA ASN A 258 6.83 17.79 5.10
C ASN A 258 6.38 19.08 4.40
N GLY A 259 5.78 19.99 5.17
CA GLY A 259 5.25 21.25 4.67
C GLY A 259 3.84 21.16 4.08
N GLN A 260 3.45 22.18 3.33
CA GLN A 260 2.12 22.27 2.72
C GLN A 260 2.15 21.75 1.28
N PRO A 261 1.18 20.91 0.87
CA PRO A 261 1.03 20.56 -0.53
C PRO A 261 0.82 21.78 -1.42
N THR A 262 1.37 21.74 -2.63
CA THR A 262 1.19 22.76 -3.66
C THR A 262 0.27 22.25 -4.76
N ASP A 263 -0.20 23.14 -5.62
CA ASP A 263 -1.03 22.80 -6.77
C ASP A 263 -0.36 21.78 -7.69
N ALA A 264 -1.17 20.86 -8.22
CA ALA A 264 -0.72 19.88 -9.19
C ALA A 264 -0.55 20.49 -10.58
N PRO A 265 0.42 19.99 -11.38
CA PRO A 265 0.41 20.24 -12.82
C PRO A 265 -0.81 19.58 -13.47
N ARG A 266 -1.18 20.02 -14.68
CA ARG A 266 -2.28 19.41 -15.45
C ARG A 266 -2.00 17.96 -15.85
N THR A 267 -0.73 17.64 -16.05
CA THR A 267 -0.22 16.32 -16.42
C THR A 267 1.19 16.17 -15.86
N VAL A 268 1.56 14.94 -15.50
CA VAL A 268 2.89 14.62 -14.98
C VAL A 268 3.78 14.14 -16.13
N PRO A 269 4.80 14.90 -16.54
CA PRO A 269 5.74 14.46 -17.55
C PRO A 269 6.73 13.43 -16.98
N LEU A 270 7.27 12.59 -17.86
CA LEU A 270 8.46 11.80 -17.54
C LEU A 270 9.66 12.74 -17.30
N PRO A 271 10.49 12.51 -16.27
CA PRO A 271 11.66 13.34 -15.98
C PRO A 271 12.82 13.21 -16.99
N GLY A 272 12.75 12.24 -17.90
CA GLY A 272 13.79 11.99 -18.89
C GLY A 272 13.26 11.14 -20.05
N PRO A 273 14.07 10.96 -21.11
CA PRO A 273 13.69 10.16 -22.26
C PRO A 273 13.49 8.69 -21.89
N VAL A 274 12.56 8.04 -22.59
CA VAL A 274 12.40 6.59 -22.51
C VAL A 274 13.48 5.94 -23.37
N VAL A 275 14.26 5.04 -22.77
CA VAL A 275 15.32 4.30 -23.43
C VAL A 275 15.04 2.80 -23.37
N ALA A 276 15.59 2.05 -24.33
CA ALA A 276 15.65 0.60 -24.21
C ALA A 276 16.65 0.24 -23.11
N GLY A 277 16.28 -0.68 -22.22
CA GLY A 277 17.15 -1.10 -21.14
C GLY A 277 16.43 -1.90 -20.05
N ALA A 278 17.21 -2.37 -19.08
CA ALA A 278 16.67 -2.98 -17.88
C ALA A 278 16.42 -1.91 -16.81
N ALA A 279 15.30 -2.05 -16.10
CA ALA A 279 15.03 -1.26 -14.91
C ALA A 279 15.99 -1.63 -13.77
N LEU A 280 16.30 -0.65 -12.92
CA LEU A 280 17.07 -0.84 -11.71
C LEU A 280 16.25 -1.66 -10.70
N ARG A 281 16.81 -2.77 -10.26
CA ARG A 281 16.18 -3.60 -9.23
C ARG A 281 16.28 -2.92 -7.87
N THR A 282 15.33 -3.20 -7.00
CA THR A 282 15.34 -2.69 -5.62
C THR A 282 16.40 -3.36 -4.75
N ALA A 283 16.61 -4.67 -4.96
CA ALA A 283 17.66 -5.42 -4.29
C ALA A 283 19.06 -4.87 -4.59
N ALA A 284 19.96 -4.96 -3.61
CA ALA A 284 21.37 -4.66 -3.81
C ALA A 284 21.97 -5.59 -4.87
N PRO A 285 22.90 -5.10 -5.73
CA PRO A 285 23.72 -5.98 -6.54
C PRO A 285 24.47 -6.99 -5.67
N PRO A 286 24.68 -8.23 -6.14
CA PRO A 286 25.49 -9.19 -5.42
C PRO A 286 26.91 -8.66 -5.23
N THR A 287 27.47 -8.81 -4.03
CA THR A 287 28.86 -8.43 -3.74
C THR A 287 29.79 -9.35 -4.53
N PRO A 288 30.79 -8.82 -5.26
CA PRO A 288 31.75 -9.68 -5.96
C PRO A 288 32.49 -10.55 -4.93
N SER A 289 32.42 -11.87 -5.12
CA SER A 289 33.17 -12.83 -4.30
C SER A 289 34.66 -12.69 -4.65
N VAL A 290 35.48 -12.25 -3.68
CA VAL A 290 36.93 -12.29 -3.85
C VAL A 290 37.34 -13.75 -3.76
N ALA A 291 37.66 -14.35 -4.90
CA ALA A 291 38.20 -15.71 -4.94
C ALA A 291 39.49 -15.73 -4.10
N ALA A 292 39.52 -16.57 -3.07
CA ALA A 292 40.71 -16.76 -2.24
C ALA A 292 41.87 -17.17 -3.16
N THR A 293 42.92 -16.35 -3.17
CA THR A 293 44.16 -16.65 -3.90
C THR A 293 44.76 -17.92 -3.29
N PRO A 294 45.04 -18.99 -4.08
CA PRO A 294 45.69 -20.16 -3.53
C PRO A 294 47.09 -19.77 -3.05
N THR A 295 47.34 -19.93 -1.75
CA THR A 295 48.66 -19.81 -1.15
C THR A 295 49.54 -20.93 -1.73
N SER A 296 50.43 -20.59 -2.66
CA SER A 296 51.53 -21.47 -3.05
C SER A 296 52.54 -21.50 -1.89
N THR A 297 52.61 -22.63 -1.20
CA THR A 297 53.66 -22.92 -0.23
C THR A 297 54.98 -23.18 -0.99
N PRO A 298 56.06 -22.41 -0.77
CA PRO A 298 57.35 -22.76 -1.34
C PRO A 298 57.91 -23.99 -0.59
N THR A 299 58.13 -25.08 -1.31
CA THR A 299 58.87 -26.24 -0.80
C THR A 299 60.36 -25.93 -0.93
N SER A 300 61.08 -25.97 0.19
CA SER A 300 62.55 -25.93 0.23
C SER A 300 63.16 -27.30 0.01
#